data_AF-A0A1B6HV07-F1
#
_entry.id   AF-A0A1B6HV07-F1
#
_cell.length_a   1.000
_cell.length_b   1.000
_cell.length_c   1.000
_cell.angle_alpha   90.00
_cell.angle_beta   90.00
_cell.angle_gamma   90.00
#
_symmetry.space_group_name_H-M   'P 1'
#
loop_
_entity.id
_entity.type
_entity.pdbx_description
1 polymer ?
#
loop_
_entity_poly.entity_id
_entity_poly.type
_entity_poly.pdbx_seq_one_letter_code
_entity_poly.pdbx_strand_id
1 'polypeptide(L)'
;RQQIGLVTQEPMLFNRTIRDNIAYGLTDDANLMARVVEAATLANCHEFISQLPQGYNTRVGESGSQLSGGQKQRIAIARALVRDPAILLLDEATSALDTENEKLVQEALDKARRGRTCIIIAHRLSTIHDADLIAVLDRGKVRELGTHQQLLSSRGLYYRLMKAQHL
;
A
#
# COMPACT_ATOMS: atom_id res chain seq x y z
N ARG A 1 -10.36 6.83 13.80
CA ARG A 1 -9.88 5.88 12.76
C ARG A 1 -10.18 6.33 11.32
N GLN A 2 -11.14 7.21 11.05
CA GLN A 2 -11.46 7.66 9.68
C GLN A 2 -10.31 8.39 8.97
N GLN A 3 -9.43 9.06 9.73
CA GLN A 3 -8.25 9.79 9.22
C GLN A 3 -7.02 8.91 8.96
N ILE A 4 -7.13 7.59 9.18
CA ILE A 4 -6.03 6.64 9.03
C ILE A 4 -6.42 5.62 7.96
N GLY A 5 -5.66 5.57 6.86
CA GLY A 5 -5.69 4.49 5.89
C GLY A 5 -4.68 3.42 6.27
N LEU A 6 -5.09 2.15 6.29
CA LEU A 6 -4.22 1.02 6.59
C LEU A 6 -4.18 0.08 5.38
N VAL A 7 -2.97 -0.28 4.96
CA VAL A 7 -2.72 -1.33 3.97
C VAL A 7 -1.86 -2.39 4.64
N THR A 8 -2.40 -3.60 4.78
CA THR A 8 -1.72 -4.74 5.39
C THR A 8 -0.94 -5.56 4.36
N GLN A 9 0.00 -6.38 4.83
CA GLN A 9 0.80 -7.29 4.00
C GLN A 9 -0.08 -8.25 3.19
N GLU A 10 -1.08 -8.83 3.84
CA GLU A 10 -2.08 -9.69 3.22
C GLU A 10 -3.46 -9.03 3.36
N PRO A 11 -3.93 -8.31 2.33
CA PRO A 11 -5.22 -7.64 2.41
C PRO A 11 -6.36 -8.61 2.18
N MET A 12 -7.30 -8.63 3.13
CA MET A 12 -8.55 -9.35 2.96
C MET A 12 -9.58 -8.50 2.20
N LEU A 13 -10.11 -9.08 1.13
CA LEU A 13 -11.26 -8.52 0.41
C LEU A 13 -12.54 -9.23 0.86
N PHE A 14 -13.61 -8.47 1.03
CA PHE A 14 -14.93 -9.02 1.32
C PHE A 14 -15.48 -9.68 0.05
N ASN A 15 -16.27 -10.74 0.22
CA ASN A 15 -17.00 -11.39 -0.87
C ASN A 15 -18.14 -10.49 -1.40
N ARG A 16 -17.74 -9.42 -2.09
CA ARG A 16 -18.57 -8.35 -2.66
C ARG A 16 -17.98 -7.92 -4.01
N THR A 17 -18.56 -6.91 -4.64
CA THR A 17 -17.99 -6.36 -5.87
C THR A 17 -16.68 -5.61 -5.60
N ILE A 18 -15.86 -5.38 -6.63
CA ILE A 18 -14.66 -4.55 -6.53
C ILE A 18 -15.03 -3.14 -6.04
N ARG A 19 -16.10 -2.54 -6.60
CA ARG A 19 -16.63 -1.25 -6.15
C ARG A 19 -16.87 -1.24 -4.64
N ASP A 20 -17.60 -2.22 -4.12
CA ASP A 20 -17.98 -2.24 -2.69
C ASP A 20 -16.78 -2.47 -1.79
N ASN A 21 -15.77 -3.21 -2.30
CA ASN A 21 -14.50 -3.38 -1.62
C ASN A 21 -13.71 -2.07 -1.56
N ILE A 22 -13.67 -1.27 -2.64
CA ILE A 22 -12.98 0.03 -2.64
C ILE A 22 -13.75 1.03 -1.78
N ALA A 23 -15.06 1.17 -1.99
CA ALA A 23 -15.95 2.08 -1.28
C ALA A 23 -16.16 1.76 0.20
N TYR A 24 -15.48 0.74 0.73
CA TYR A 24 -15.75 0.22 2.07
C TYR A 24 -15.62 1.31 3.14
N GLY A 25 -16.74 1.63 3.78
CA GLY A 25 -16.90 2.66 4.81
C GLY A 25 -16.85 4.11 4.30
N LEU A 26 -17.14 4.32 3.03
CA LEU A 26 -17.89 5.50 2.59
C LEU A 26 -19.39 5.17 2.67
N THR A 27 -20.17 5.99 3.36
CA THR A 27 -21.62 5.88 3.48
C THR A 27 -22.26 7.13 2.88
N ASP A 28 -23.31 6.96 2.07
CA ASP A 28 -24.16 8.03 1.53
C ASP A 28 -23.42 9.17 0.82
N ASP A 29 -22.51 8.82 -0.10
CA ASP A 29 -21.79 9.78 -0.94
C ASP A 29 -22.44 9.86 -2.34
N ALA A 30 -22.99 11.02 -2.70
CA ALA A 30 -23.55 11.24 -4.03
C ALA A 30 -22.52 11.06 -5.16
N ASN A 31 -21.23 11.22 -4.85
CA ASN A 31 -20.11 11.07 -5.77
C ASN A 31 -19.33 9.76 -5.55
N LEU A 32 -19.95 8.76 -4.90
CA LEU A 32 -19.30 7.49 -4.54
C LEU A 32 -18.51 6.86 -5.69
N MET A 33 -19.13 6.76 -6.88
CA MET A 33 -18.49 6.15 -8.04
C MET A 33 -17.30 6.97 -8.55
N ALA A 34 -17.39 8.29 -8.56
CA ALA A 34 -16.29 9.15 -8.98
C ALA A 34 -15.08 8.97 -8.06
N ARG A 35 -15.30 8.96 -6.73
CA ARG A 35 -14.25 8.70 -5.73
C ARG A 35 -13.65 7.30 -5.84
N VAL A 36 -14.48 6.29 -6.09
CA VAL A 36 -14.03 4.91 -6.32
C VAL A 36 -13.12 4.83 -7.54
N VAL A 37 -13.50 5.49 -8.65
CA VAL A 37 -12.69 5.52 -9.86
C VAL A 37 -11.39 6.29 -9.64
N GLU A 38 -11.43 7.44 -8.98
CA GLU A 38 -10.24 8.23 -8.64
C GLU A 38 -9.26 7.42 -7.78
N ALA A 39 -9.74 6.82 -6.68
CA ALA A 39 -8.93 5.98 -5.81
C ALA A 39 -8.36 4.75 -6.54
N ALA A 40 -9.16 4.13 -7.40
CA ALA A 40 -8.71 3.03 -8.25
C ALA A 40 -7.63 3.48 -9.24
N THR A 41 -7.72 4.68 -9.82
CA THR A 41 -6.70 5.21 -10.73
C THR A 41 -5.40 5.52 -9.98
N LEU A 42 -5.47 6.15 -8.81
CA LEU A 42 -4.31 6.41 -7.96
C LEU A 42 -3.60 5.11 -7.55
N ALA A 43 -4.38 4.06 -7.29
CA ALA A 43 -3.87 2.75 -6.92
C ALA A 43 -3.50 1.84 -8.12
N ASN A 44 -3.43 2.38 -9.35
CA ASN A 44 -3.16 1.60 -10.57
C ASN A 44 -4.12 0.41 -10.77
N CYS A 45 -5.37 0.49 -10.30
CA CYS A 45 -6.39 -0.53 -10.46
C CYS A 45 -7.27 -0.34 -11.70
N HIS A 46 -7.50 0.91 -12.09
CA HIS A 46 -8.56 1.25 -13.05
C HIS A 46 -8.43 0.46 -14.36
N GLU A 47 -7.23 0.37 -14.92
CA GLU A 47 -6.99 -0.32 -16.20
C GLU A 47 -7.41 -1.79 -16.17
N PHE A 48 -6.97 -2.56 -15.17
CA PHE A 48 -7.33 -3.98 -15.11
C PHE A 48 -8.81 -4.16 -14.76
N ILE A 49 -9.37 -3.30 -13.91
CA ILE A 49 -10.80 -3.37 -13.56
C ILE A 49 -11.63 -3.15 -14.81
N SER A 50 -11.31 -2.16 -15.63
CA SER A 50 -12.02 -1.82 -16.87
C SER A 50 -11.95 -2.92 -17.93
N GLN A 51 -10.96 -3.83 -17.86
CA GLN A 51 -10.84 -4.98 -18.74
C GLN A 51 -11.66 -6.19 -18.28
N LEU A 52 -12.18 -6.19 -17.05
CA LEU A 52 -13.03 -7.28 -16.56
C LEU A 52 -14.42 -7.21 -17.21
N PRO A 53 -15.07 -8.35 -17.52
CA PRO A 53 -16.38 -8.37 -18.17
C PRO A 53 -17.48 -7.57 -17.45
N GLN A 54 -17.39 -7.47 -16.12
CA GLN A 54 -18.34 -6.72 -15.29
C GLN A 54 -17.74 -5.43 -14.71
N GLY A 55 -16.51 -5.08 -15.10
CA GLY A 55 -15.83 -3.89 -14.61
C GLY A 55 -15.76 -3.85 -13.07
N TYR A 56 -16.10 -2.71 -12.51
CA TYR A 56 -16.21 -2.49 -11.06
C TYR A 56 -17.29 -3.34 -10.37
N ASN A 57 -18.26 -3.87 -11.11
CA ASN A 57 -19.30 -4.76 -10.57
C ASN A 57 -18.84 -6.22 -10.47
N THR A 58 -17.63 -6.54 -10.95
CA THR A 58 -17.05 -7.89 -10.82
C THR A 58 -16.98 -8.29 -9.35
N ARG A 59 -17.48 -9.48 -9.01
CA ARG A 59 -17.36 -10.06 -7.67
C ARG A 59 -15.98 -10.66 -7.48
N VAL A 60 -15.33 -10.35 -6.36
CA VAL A 60 -13.94 -10.81 -6.12
C VAL A 60 -13.85 -12.26 -5.62
N GLY A 61 -14.96 -12.86 -5.22
CA GLY A 61 -15.02 -14.18 -4.58
C GLY A 61 -14.63 -14.15 -3.10
N GLU A 62 -14.67 -15.32 -2.44
CA GLU A 62 -14.26 -15.44 -1.05
C GLU A 62 -12.78 -15.06 -0.89
N SER A 63 -12.50 -14.11 0.01
CA SER A 63 -11.16 -13.56 0.24
C SER A 63 -10.44 -13.08 -1.05
N GLY A 64 -11.21 -12.66 -2.06
CA GLY A 64 -10.67 -12.20 -3.34
C GLY A 64 -10.10 -13.31 -4.22
N SER A 65 -10.50 -14.58 -4.05
CA SER A 65 -9.92 -15.74 -4.76
C SER A 65 -9.82 -15.62 -6.29
N GLN A 66 -10.58 -14.73 -6.91
CA GLN A 66 -10.54 -14.49 -8.36
C GLN A 66 -9.48 -13.47 -8.82
N LEU A 67 -8.66 -12.96 -7.90
CA LEU A 67 -7.66 -11.92 -8.18
C LEU A 67 -6.24 -12.38 -7.80
N SER A 68 -5.25 -11.90 -8.55
CA SER A 68 -3.84 -12.09 -8.18
C SER A 68 -3.49 -11.34 -6.89
N GLY A 69 -2.40 -11.71 -6.22
CA GLY A 69 -1.92 -11.01 -5.02
C GLY A 69 -1.72 -9.51 -5.26
N GLY A 70 -1.10 -9.14 -6.38
CA GLY A 70 -0.89 -7.72 -6.76
C GLY A 70 -2.19 -6.97 -7.03
N GLN A 71 -3.20 -7.62 -7.61
CA GLN A 71 -4.52 -7.01 -7.80
C GLN A 71 -5.24 -6.79 -6.46
N LYS A 72 -5.18 -7.77 -5.54
CA LYS A 72 -5.72 -7.61 -4.18
C LYS A 72 -5.07 -6.45 -3.44
N GLN A 73 -3.74 -6.35 -3.54
CA GLN A 73 -2.97 -5.26 -2.93
C GLN A 73 -3.38 -3.90 -3.44
N ARG A 74 -3.46 -3.74 -4.76
CA ARG A 74 -3.90 -2.48 -5.38
C ARG A 74 -5.33 -2.10 -4.96
N ILE A 75 -6.26 -3.05 -4.89
CA ILE A 75 -7.62 -2.78 -4.39
C ILE A 75 -7.60 -2.36 -2.92
N ALA A 76 -6.72 -2.93 -2.09
CA ALA A 76 -6.58 -2.53 -0.69
C ALA A 76 -6.01 -1.11 -0.56
N ILE A 77 -5.06 -0.74 -1.41
CA ILE A 77 -4.55 0.64 -1.51
C ILE A 77 -5.68 1.59 -1.93
N ALA A 78 -6.45 1.23 -2.96
CA ALA A 78 -7.61 2.03 -3.39
C ALA A 78 -8.63 2.19 -2.24
N ARG A 79 -8.91 1.13 -1.47
CA ARG A 79 -9.77 1.18 -0.29
C ARG A 79 -9.24 2.13 0.78
N ALA A 80 -7.94 2.12 1.03
CA ALA A 80 -7.33 3.04 1.99
C ALA A 80 -7.44 4.49 1.51
N LEU A 81 -7.24 4.72 0.22
CA LEU A 81 -7.25 6.06 -0.39
C LEU A 81 -8.63 6.64 -0.61
N VAL A 82 -9.67 5.82 -0.80
CA VAL A 82 -11.01 6.32 -1.14
C VAL A 82 -11.54 7.31 -0.10
N ARG A 83 -11.12 7.17 1.16
CA ARG A 83 -11.53 8.02 2.28
C ARG A 83 -10.71 9.31 2.40
N ASP A 84 -9.70 9.49 1.56
CA ASP A 84 -8.71 10.56 1.61
C ASP A 84 -8.11 10.74 3.03
N PRO A 85 -7.40 9.72 3.56
CA PRO A 85 -6.88 9.78 4.91
C PRO A 85 -5.70 10.76 5.01
N ALA A 86 -5.61 11.51 6.11
CA ALA A 86 -4.45 12.33 6.42
C ALA A 86 -3.19 11.49 6.73
N ILE A 87 -3.37 10.29 7.30
CA ILE A 87 -2.29 9.37 7.68
C ILE A 87 -2.45 8.04 6.92
N LEU A 88 -1.38 7.59 6.25
CA LEU A 88 -1.31 6.31 5.55
C LEU A 88 -0.32 5.38 6.25
N LEU A 89 -0.81 4.25 6.76
CA LEU A 89 -0.02 3.17 7.36
C LEU A 89 0.14 2.04 6.34
N LEU A 90 1.39 1.74 5.98
CA LEU A 90 1.74 0.70 5.02
C LEU A 90 2.54 -0.38 5.75
N ASP A 91 1.93 -1.54 5.95
CA ASP A 91 2.53 -2.66 6.65
C ASP A 91 2.96 -3.73 5.64
N GLU A 92 4.25 -3.75 5.28
CA GLU A 92 4.85 -4.71 4.35
C GLU A 92 4.08 -4.91 3.03
N ALA A 93 3.50 -3.82 2.51
CA ALA A 93 2.53 -3.86 1.41
C ALA A 93 3.06 -4.42 0.05
N THR A 94 4.33 -4.82 -0.05
CA THR A 94 4.96 -5.37 -1.27
C THR A 94 5.65 -6.71 -1.06
N SER A 95 5.73 -7.26 0.16
CA SER A 95 6.63 -8.39 0.44
C SER A 95 6.16 -9.74 -0.14
N ALA A 96 4.86 -9.90 -0.41
CA ALA A 96 4.26 -11.13 -0.94
C ALA A 96 4.06 -11.15 -2.47
N LEU A 97 4.68 -10.21 -3.21
CA LEU A 97 4.45 -10.03 -4.65
C LEU A 97 5.61 -10.51 -5.52
N ASP A 98 5.27 -11.01 -6.70
CA ASP A 98 6.18 -11.25 -7.81
C ASP A 98 6.67 -9.93 -8.44
N THR A 99 7.87 -9.94 -9.02
CA THR A 99 8.64 -8.75 -9.43
C THR A 99 7.87 -7.79 -10.36
N GLU A 100 7.08 -8.31 -11.31
CA GLU A 100 6.29 -7.45 -12.21
C GLU A 100 5.13 -6.75 -11.48
N ASN A 101 4.40 -7.47 -10.64
CA ASN A 101 3.32 -6.89 -9.85
C ASN A 101 3.84 -5.94 -8.77
N GLU A 102 5.01 -6.20 -8.21
CA GLU A 102 5.66 -5.36 -7.20
C GLU A 102 5.87 -3.94 -7.70
N LYS A 103 6.35 -3.76 -8.94
CA LYS A 103 6.56 -2.42 -9.53
C LYS A 103 5.26 -1.61 -9.59
N LEU A 104 4.17 -2.24 -10.06
CA LEU A 104 2.87 -1.58 -10.16
C LEU A 104 2.31 -1.19 -8.80
N VAL A 105 2.54 -2.02 -7.78
CA VAL A 105 2.16 -1.71 -6.40
C VAL A 105 3.02 -0.60 -5.83
N GLN A 106 4.34 -0.61 -6.07
CA GLN A 106 5.24 0.44 -5.61
C GLN A 106 4.84 1.81 -6.20
N GLU A 107 4.58 1.87 -7.51
CA GLU A 107 4.10 3.10 -8.16
C GLU A 107 2.77 3.60 -7.57
N ALA A 108 1.87 2.68 -7.21
CA ALA A 108 0.62 3.01 -6.53
C ALA A 108 0.86 3.56 -5.13
N LEU A 109 1.79 2.98 -4.36
CA LEU A 109 2.20 3.47 -3.04
C LEU A 109 2.87 4.84 -3.13
N ASP A 110 3.72 5.08 -4.12
CA ASP A 110 4.39 6.37 -4.32
C ASP A 110 3.39 7.48 -4.66
N LYS A 111 2.38 7.18 -5.48
CA LYS A 111 1.26 8.10 -5.74
C LYS A 111 0.42 8.33 -4.48
N ALA A 112 0.12 7.26 -3.73
CA ALA A 112 -0.68 7.29 -2.50
C ALA A 112 -0.05 8.18 -1.42
N ARG A 113 1.27 8.15 -1.28
CA ARG A 113 2.04 8.86 -0.24
C ARG A 113 2.08 10.38 -0.44
N ARG A 114 1.94 10.88 -1.68
CA ARG A 114 2.06 12.32 -1.98
C ARG A 114 1.02 13.14 -1.22
N GLY A 115 1.49 14.16 -0.51
CA GLY A 115 0.64 15.08 0.24
C GLY A 115 0.05 14.51 1.54
N ARG A 116 0.54 13.35 2.01
CA ARG A 116 0.02 12.67 3.22
C ARG A 116 1.15 12.33 4.17
N THR A 117 0.84 12.23 5.46
CA THR A 117 1.76 11.62 6.42
C THR A 117 1.77 10.11 6.20
N CYS A 118 2.91 9.53 5.85
CA CYS A 118 3.03 8.10 5.64
C CYS A 118 3.97 7.45 6.66
N ILE A 119 3.53 6.31 7.21
CA ILE A 119 4.36 5.44 8.04
C ILE A 119 4.46 4.10 7.31
N ILE A 120 5.68 3.66 7.06
CA ILE A 120 5.98 2.46 6.29
C ILE A 120 6.72 1.49 7.20
N ILE A 121 6.19 0.29 7.34
CA ILE A 121 6.88 -0.85 7.91
C ILE A 121 7.40 -1.66 6.72
N ALA A 122 8.72 -1.78 6.60
CA ALA A 122 9.34 -2.40 5.45
C ALA A 122 10.32 -3.48 5.87
N HIS A 123 10.16 -4.65 5.24
CA HIS A 123 11.18 -5.70 5.22
C HIS A 123 12.09 -5.58 3.99
N ARG A 124 11.63 -4.93 2.92
CA ARG A 124 12.44 -4.63 1.73
C ARG A 124 13.01 -3.23 1.84
N LEU A 125 14.32 -3.13 2.03
CA LEU A 125 14.98 -1.85 2.27
C LEU A 125 14.95 -0.90 1.05
N SER A 126 14.75 -1.44 -0.16
CA SER A 126 14.51 -0.66 -1.37
C SER A 126 13.28 0.26 -1.27
N THR A 127 12.25 -0.15 -0.53
CA THR A 127 10.97 0.60 -0.42
C THR A 127 11.03 1.80 0.53
N ILE A 128 12.12 1.93 1.30
CA ILE A 128 12.36 3.00 2.29
C ILE A 128 13.59 3.85 1.95
N HIS A 129 14.21 3.64 0.78
CA HIS A 129 15.38 4.42 0.36
C HIS A 129 15.06 5.92 0.33
N ASP A 130 13.89 6.29 -0.21
CA ASP A 130 13.46 7.69 -0.38
C ASP A 130 12.65 8.22 0.82
N ALA A 131 12.73 7.57 1.98
CA ALA A 131 12.03 8.02 3.17
C ALA A 131 12.67 9.28 3.77
N ASP A 132 11.84 10.25 4.16
CA ASP A 132 12.29 11.47 4.85
C ASP A 132 12.98 11.17 6.18
N LEU A 133 12.53 10.12 6.87
CA LEU A 133 13.05 9.67 8.16
C LEU A 133 12.89 8.16 8.30
N ILE A 134 13.97 7.47 8.67
CA ILE A 134 13.99 6.04 8.94
C ILE A 134 14.26 5.83 10.42
N ALA A 135 13.40 5.04 11.09
CA ALA A 135 13.57 4.61 12.47
C ALA A 135 13.89 3.11 12.52
N VAL A 136 15.06 2.75 13.05
CA VAL A 136 15.45 1.35 13.23
C VAL A 136 15.06 0.88 14.62
N LEU A 137 14.19 -0.12 14.67
CA LEU A 137 13.72 -0.74 15.91
C LEU A 137 14.52 -2.00 16.24
N ASP A 138 14.94 -2.12 17.50
CA ASP A 138 15.54 -3.35 18.05
C ASP A 138 15.07 -3.52 19.50
N ARG A 139 14.53 -4.71 19.81
CA ARG A 139 13.99 -5.07 21.14
C ARG A 139 13.01 -4.03 21.69
N GLY A 140 12.11 -3.53 20.83
CA GLY A 140 11.08 -2.56 21.20
C GLY A 140 11.57 -1.13 21.44
N LYS A 141 12.82 -0.80 21.08
CA LYS A 141 13.38 0.56 21.20
C LYS A 141 13.91 1.06 19.86
N VAL A 142 13.77 2.36 19.62
CA VAL A 142 14.43 3.03 18.50
C VAL A 142 15.93 3.10 18.80
N ARG A 143 16.75 2.47 17.95
CA ARG A 143 18.21 2.46 18.08
C ARG A 143 18.90 3.48 17.19
N GLU A 144 18.36 3.68 16.01
CA GLU A 144 18.87 4.63 15.04
C GLU A 144 17.70 5.39 14.43
N LEU A 145 17.96 6.66 14.11
CA LEU A 145 16.98 7.56 13.51
C LEU A 145 17.73 8.51 12.58
N GLY A 146 17.30 8.60 11.32
CA GLY A 146 17.93 9.51 10.36
C GLY A 146 17.50 9.22 8.92
N THR A 147 18.08 9.96 7.99
CA THR A 147 17.90 9.69 6.55
C THR A 147 18.69 8.46 6.12
N HIS A 148 18.37 7.90 4.96
CA HIS A 148 19.09 6.77 4.36
C HIS A 148 20.62 6.99 4.36
N GLN A 149 21.07 8.15 3.91
CA GLN A 149 22.49 8.50 3.83
C GLN A 149 23.14 8.60 5.22
N GLN A 150 22.49 9.26 6.18
CA GLN A 150 23.00 9.40 7.55
C GLN A 150 23.20 8.04 8.22
N LEU A 151 22.22 7.14 8.05
CA LEU A 151 22.27 5.79 8.63
C LEU A 151 23.31 4.90 7.96
N LEU A 152 23.49 5.01 6.63
CA LEU A 152 24.56 4.31 5.92
C LEU A 152 25.95 4.77 6.38
N SER A 153 26.16 6.08 6.49
CA SER A 153 27.44 6.65 6.95
C SER A 153 27.78 6.26 8.39
N SER A 154 26.76 6.08 9.24
CA SER A 154 26.92 5.68 10.64
C SER A 154 27.40 4.24 10.81
N ARG A 155 27.29 3.40 9.76
CA ARG A 155 27.70 1.98 9.77
C ARG A 155 27.10 1.16 10.92
N GLY A 156 25.89 1.54 11.36
CA GLY A 156 25.15 0.92 12.47
C GLY A 156 24.38 -0.34 12.10
N LEU A 157 23.31 -0.63 12.85
CA LEU A 157 22.37 -1.72 12.57
C LEU A 157 21.70 -1.54 11.21
N TYR A 158 21.30 -0.32 10.83
CA TYR A 158 20.76 -0.05 9.50
C TYR A 158 21.70 -0.51 8.37
N TYR A 159 22.98 -0.11 8.45
CA TYR A 159 23.99 -0.48 7.48
C TYR A 159 24.21 -1.99 7.39
N ARG A 160 24.18 -2.70 8.54
CA ARG A 160 24.27 -4.17 8.55
C ARG A 160 23.07 -4.83 7.87
N LEU A 161 21.86 -4.33 8.11
CA LEU A 161 20.64 -4.80 7.44
C LEU A 161 20.73 -4.57 5.93
N MET A 162 21.18 -3.38 5.50
CA MET A 162 21.40 -3.05 4.09
C MET A 162 22.38 -4.04 3.43
N LYS A 163 23.53 -4.28 4.05
CA LYS A 163 24.52 -5.25 3.55
C LYS A 163 23.97 -6.67 3.44
N ALA A 164 23.16 -7.10 4.40
CA ALA A 164 22.60 -8.45 4.40
C ALA A 164 21.55 -8.68 3.29
N GLN A 165 20.90 -7.63 2.79
CA GLN A 165 19.92 -7.72 1.69
C GLN A 165 20.54 -7.51 0.29
N HIS A 166 21.79 -7.04 0.20
CA HIS A 166 22.50 -6.82 -1.07
C HIS A 166 23.57 -7.90 -1.36
N LEU A 167 23.59 -8.97 -0.54
CA LEU A 167 24.32 -10.22 -0.74
C LEU A 167 23.32 -11.35 -0.97
#